data_AF-A0A7C4TJ14-F1
#
_entry.id   AF-A0A7C4TJ14-F1
#
_cell.length_a   1.000
_cell.length_b   1.000
_cell.length_c   1.000
_cell.angle_alpha   90.00
_cell.angle_beta   90.00
_cell.angle_gamma   90.00
#
_symmetry.space_group_name_H-M   'P 1'
#
loop_
_entity.id
_entity.type
_entity.pdbx_description
1 polymer ?
#
loop_
_entity_poly.entity_id
_entity_poly.type
_entity_poly.pdbx_seq_one_letter_code
_entity_poly.pdbx_strand_id
1 'polypeptide(L)'
;MKILFLNIYQNKVARGAERFVYEIAQRLKKTHQVDIISSDKLPQPRWPFIWRSFLDPQSIQICLFTLKNIPKIWKEKYDIVIPLNGGWQPAWVRLVTWLYGGKVVISGQSGMGWDDRNNLWCFPNVFVALSSKAKDWSRKVNPLLKVRYIPNGVDTAKFKPEGPRIETNLKKPVVICQGALTKGKRIDLAIKAVSKLGDTSLLVVGDGELKEEISRLGNELLGDRF
;
A
#
# COMPACT_ATOMS: atom_id res chain seq x y z
N MET A 1 -25.32 -4.74 2.47
CA MET A 1 -24.61 -4.22 1.28
C MET A 1 -23.62 -5.25 0.79
N LYS A 2 -23.33 -5.22 -0.52
CA LYS A 2 -22.36 -6.05 -1.22
C LYS A 2 -21.14 -5.22 -1.60
N ILE A 3 -19.99 -5.60 -1.06
CA ILE A 3 -18.74 -4.83 -1.16
C ILE A 3 -17.70 -5.66 -1.90
N LEU A 4 -17.02 -5.06 -2.87
CA LEU A 4 -15.91 -5.66 -3.59
C LEU A 4 -14.59 -4.96 -3.27
N PHE A 5 -13.60 -5.73 -2.84
CA PHE A 5 -12.19 -5.34 -2.89
C PHE A 5 -11.54 -5.89 -4.16
N LEU A 6 -10.97 -5.01 -4.98
CA LEU A 6 -10.29 -5.40 -6.20
C LEU A 6 -8.78 -5.15 -6.05
N ASN A 7 -8.02 -6.21 -5.77
CA ASN A 7 -6.58 -6.14 -5.52
C ASN A 7 -5.86 -7.29 -6.23
N ILE A 8 -5.17 -6.98 -7.33
CA ILE A 8 -4.49 -7.99 -8.16
C ILE A 8 -3.39 -8.74 -7.38
N TYR A 9 -2.75 -8.10 -6.40
CA TYR A 9 -1.58 -8.62 -5.69
C TYR A 9 -1.89 -9.15 -4.29
N GLN A 10 -3.16 -9.44 -3.98
CA GLN A 10 -3.54 -9.91 -2.66
C GLN A 10 -2.83 -11.22 -2.28
N ASN A 11 -2.14 -11.22 -1.13
CA ASN A 11 -1.35 -12.32 -0.57
C ASN A 11 -0.12 -12.70 -1.40
N LYS A 12 0.48 -11.73 -2.11
CA LYS A 12 1.65 -11.97 -2.99
C LYS A 12 2.89 -11.19 -2.59
N VAL A 13 2.74 -10.01 -2.01
CA VAL A 13 3.88 -9.13 -1.67
C VAL A 13 3.98 -8.90 -0.15
N ALA A 14 2.96 -9.32 0.61
CA ALA A 14 2.85 -9.12 2.05
C ALA A 14 3.01 -7.65 2.48
N ARG A 15 2.49 -6.71 1.68
CA ARG A 15 2.62 -5.25 1.93
C ARG A 15 1.42 -4.66 2.68
N GLY A 16 1.56 -3.39 3.07
CA GLY A 16 0.55 -2.65 3.85
C GLY A 16 -0.84 -2.64 3.21
N ALA A 17 -0.95 -2.51 1.88
CA ALA A 17 -2.24 -2.54 1.19
C ALA A 17 -2.94 -3.91 1.29
N GLU A 18 -2.20 -5.02 1.22
CA GLU A 18 -2.75 -6.36 1.38
C GLU A 18 -3.21 -6.62 2.80
N ARG A 19 -2.45 -6.13 3.80
CA ARG A 19 -2.87 -6.19 5.21
C ARG A 19 -4.10 -5.35 5.46
N PHE A 20 -4.19 -4.15 4.87
CA PHE A 20 -5.37 -3.31 4.93
C PHE A 20 -6.61 -4.04 4.40
N VAL A 21 -6.53 -4.66 3.21
CA VAL A 21 -7.65 -5.43 2.65
C VAL A 21 -8.03 -6.58 3.57
N TYR A 22 -7.06 -7.36 4.05
CA TYR A 22 -7.32 -8.47 4.97
C TYR A 22 -8.06 -8.00 6.23
N GLU A 23 -7.53 -6.99 6.91
CA GLU A 23 -8.07 -6.51 8.20
C GLU A 23 -9.46 -5.89 8.04
N ILE A 24 -9.66 -5.06 7.02
CA ILE A 24 -10.93 -4.38 6.80
C ILE A 24 -11.98 -5.35 6.27
N ALA A 25 -11.64 -6.21 5.31
CA ALA A 25 -12.59 -7.17 4.75
C ALA A 25 -13.10 -8.15 5.83
N GLN A 26 -12.23 -8.66 6.70
CA GLN A 26 -12.65 -9.57 7.79
C GLN A 26 -13.62 -8.89 8.77
N ARG A 27 -13.41 -7.61 9.08
CA ARG A 27 -14.32 -6.85 9.95
C ARG A 27 -15.65 -6.56 9.26
N LEU A 28 -15.64 -6.17 7.99
CA LEU A 28 -16.85 -5.88 7.22
C LEU A 28 -17.69 -7.13 6.95
N LYS A 29 -17.08 -8.31 6.78
CA LYS A 29 -17.76 -9.60 6.60
C LYS A 29 -18.72 -9.96 7.73
N LYS A 30 -18.52 -9.40 8.93
CA LYS A 30 -19.41 -9.63 10.08
C LYS A 30 -20.82 -9.09 9.86
N THR A 31 -20.97 -8.09 8.99
CA THR A 31 -22.23 -7.34 8.80
C THR A 31 -22.60 -7.12 7.33
N HIS A 32 -21.72 -7.48 6.39
CA HIS A 32 -21.88 -7.23 4.96
C HIS A 32 -21.40 -8.43 4.14
N GLN A 33 -21.92 -8.56 2.91
CA GLN A 33 -21.34 -9.47 1.93
C GLN A 33 -20.09 -8.83 1.34
N VAL A 34 -18.94 -9.48 1.49
CA VAL A 34 -17.64 -8.95 1.04
C VAL A 34 -16.93 -9.95 0.16
N ASP A 35 -16.70 -9.55 -1.09
CA ASP A 35 -15.90 -10.29 -2.06
C ASP A 35 -14.53 -9.65 -2.21
N ILE A 36 -13.51 -10.50 -2.41
CA ILE A 36 -12.16 -10.07 -2.74
C ILE A 36 -11.79 -10.75 -4.06
N ILE A 37 -11.45 -9.95 -5.06
CA ILE A 37 -10.96 -10.45 -6.35
C ILE A 37 -9.48 -10.12 -6.47
N SER A 38 -8.67 -11.16 -6.69
CA SER A 38 -7.22 -11.08 -6.84
C SER A 38 -6.70 -12.00 -7.95
N SER A 39 -5.39 -11.99 -8.18
CA SER A 39 -4.71 -12.82 -9.16
C SER A 39 -3.46 -13.47 -8.55
N ASP A 40 -2.96 -14.51 -9.21
CA ASP A 40 -1.68 -15.14 -8.85
C ASP A 40 -0.44 -14.41 -9.39
N LYS A 41 -0.63 -13.31 -10.13
CA LYS A 41 0.48 -12.56 -10.72
C LYS A 41 1.25 -11.76 -9.69
N LEU A 42 2.57 -11.70 -9.89
CA LEU A 42 3.45 -10.78 -9.17
C LEU A 42 3.48 -9.38 -9.84
N PRO A 43 3.85 -8.32 -9.09
CA PRO A 43 4.10 -7.01 -9.68
C PRO A 43 5.24 -7.06 -10.70
N GLN A 44 5.03 -6.39 -11.84
CA GLN A 44 6.07 -6.21 -12.85
C GLN A 44 6.87 -4.92 -12.59
N PRO A 45 8.12 -4.82 -13.08
CA PRO A 45 8.90 -3.59 -12.99
C PRO A 45 8.21 -2.43 -13.70
N ARG A 46 8.22 -1.24 -13.08
CA ARG A 46 7.76 -0.01 -13.73
C ARG A 46 8.85 0.53 -14.65
N TRP A 47 8.45 0.99 -15.83
CA TRP A 47 9.36 1.64 -16.77
C TRP A 47 9.42 3.14 -16.49
N PRO A 48 10.60 3.72 -16.18
CA PRO A 48 10.74 5.05 -15.60
C PRO A 48 10.20 6.21 -16.45
N PHE A 49 10.09 6.03 -17.77
CA PHE A 49 9.64 7.09 -18.69
C PHE A 49 8.15 7.03 -19.07
N ILE A 50 7.54 5.84 -19.03
CA ILE A 50 6.15 5.65 -19.49
C ILE A 50 5.18 5.25 -18.38
N TRP A 51 5.67 4.99 -17.16
CA TRP A 51 4.78 4.58 -16.07
C TRP A 51 3.71 5.64 -15.72
N ARG A 52 3.98 6.92 -16.01
CA ARG A 52 3.01 8.00 -15.79
C ARG A 52 1.84 7.98 -16.77
N SER A 53 2.02 7.43 -17.97
CA SER A 53 0.93 7.19 -18.92
C SER A 53 0.22 5.85 -18.67
N PHE A 54 0.67 5.08 -17.67
CA PHE A 54 0.14 3.76 -17.33
C PHE A 54 0.23 2.76 -18.50
N LEU A 55 1.25 2.91 -19.36
CA LEU A 55 1.56 2.02 -20.48
C LEU A 55 2.74 1.07 -20.19
N ASP A 56 3.25 1.08 -18.95
CA ASP A 56 4.27 0.14 -18.51
C ASP A 56 3.68 -1.26 -18.23
N PRO A 57 4.52 -2.33 -18.21
CA PRO A 57 4.04 -3.69 -18.02
C PRO A 57 3.18 -3.90 -16.78
N GLN A 58 3.50 -3.22 -15.67
CA GLN A 58 2.70 -3.31 -14.45
C GLN A 58 1.29 -2.74 -14.65
N SER A 59 1.20 -1.56 -15.27
CA SER A 59 -0.08 -0.89 -15.54
C SER A 59 -0.93 -1.62 -16.57
N ILE A 60 -0.32 -2.21 -17.61
CA ILE A 60 -1.02 -3.06 -18.58
C ILE A 60 -1.57 -4.31 -17.88
N GLN A 61 -0.77 -4.94 -17.02
CA GLN A 61 -1.23 -6.10 -16.23
C GLN A 61 -2.43 -5.75 -15.35
N ILE A 62 -2.41 -4.59 -14.69
CA ILE A 62 -3.54 -4.09 -13.88
C ILE A 62 -4.76 -3.82 -14.76
N CYS A 63 -4.57 -3.25 -15.95
CA CYS A 63 -5.64 -2.98 -16.91
C CYS A 63 -6.33 -4.28 -17.35
N LEU A 64 -5.55 -5.27 -17.84
CA LEU A 64 -6.07 -6.57 -18.28
C LEU A 64 -6.79 -7.32 -17.17
N PHE A 65 -6.22 -7.30 -15.95
CA PHE A 65 -6.89 -7.89 -14.78
C PHE A 65 -8.22 -7.21 -14.48
N THR A 66 -8.27 -5.88 -14.57
CA THR A 66 -9.50 -5.12 -14.30
C THR A 66 -10.55 -5.44 -15.36
N LEU A 67 -10.20 -5.35 -16.64
CA LEU A 67 -11.09 -5.64 -17.78
C LEU A 67 -11.67 -7.07 -17.70
N LYS A 68 -10.84 -8.07 -17.36
CA LYS A 68 -11.28 -9.46 -17.16
C LYS A 68 -12.39 -9.58 -16.10
N ASN A 69 -12.39 -8.71 -15.10
CA ASN A 69 -13.34 -8.74 -13.99
C ASN A 69 -14.54 -7.81 -14.14
N ILE A 70 -14.57 -6.93 -15.17
CA ILE A 70 -15.71 -6.04 -15.44
C ILE A 70 -17.03 -6.81 -15.64
N PRO A 71 -17.10 -7.93 -16.40
CA PRO A 71 -18.35 -8.67 -16.56
C PRO A 71 -18.92 -9.17 -15.23
N LYS A 72 -18.06 -9.62 -14.32
CA LYS A 72 -18.47 -10.02 -12.97
C LYS A 72 -18.96 -8.82 -12.17
N ILE A 73 -18.24 -7.71 -12.17
CA ILE A 73 -18.64 -6.48 -11.46
C ILE A 73 -20.02 -6.01 -11.93
N TRP A 74 -20.27 -6.03 -13.25
CA TRP A 74 -21.55 -5.68 -13.85
C TRP A 74 -22.69 -6.62 -13.44
N LYS A 75 -22.46 -7.94 -13.53
CA LYS A 75 -23.47 -8.95 -13.19
C LYS A 75 -23.83 -8.90 -11.71
N GLU A 76 -22.83 -8.79 -10.85
CA GLU A 76 -22.99 -8.87 -9.40
C GLU A 76 -23.51 -7.57 -8.77
N LYS A 77 -23.43 -6.44 -9.48
CA LYS A 77 -23.89 -5.09 -9.08
C LYS A 77 -23.52 -4.72 -7.63
N TYR A 78 -22.22 -4.70 -7.34
CA TYR A 78 -21.72 -4.35 -6.00
C TYR A 78 -22.14 -2.94 -5.58
N ASP A 79 -22.67 -2.78 -4.37
CA ASP A 79 -23.02 -1.47 -3.82
C ASP A 79 -21.79 -0.56 -3.70
N ILE A 80 -20.65 -1.16 -3.32
CA ILE A 80 -19.36 -0.48 -3.16
C ILE A 80 -18.25 -1.31 -3.82
N VAL A 81 -17.45 -0.66 -4.67
CA VAL A 81 -16.20 -1.21 -5.22
C VAL A 81 -15.02 -0.39 -4.70
N ILE A 82 -14.04 -1.10 -4.15
CA ILE A 82 -12.81 -0.54 -3.59
C ILE A 82 -11.63 -1.04 -4.44
N PRO A 83 -11.19 -0.27 -5.45
CA PRO A 83 -9.98 -0.58 -6.19
C PRO A 83 -8.74 -0.25 -5.34
N LEU A 84 -7.78 -1.17 -5.30
CA LEU A 84 -6.55 -1.03 -4.50
C LEU A 84 -5.31 -0.80 -5.37
N ASN A 85 -5.44 -0.92 -6.69
CA ASN A 85 -4.37 -0.66 -7.62
C ASN A 85 -4.58 0.71 -8.29
N GLY A 86 -3.48 1.42 -8.56
CA GLY A 86 -3.51 2.64 -9.36
C GLY A 86 -3.66 2.37 -10.87
N GLY A 87 -3.25 3.34 -11.68
CA GLY A 87 -3.29 3.26 -13.15
C GLY A 87 -4.71 3.17 -13.70
N TRP A 88 -4.94 2.22 -14.61
CA TRP A 88 -6.23 2.09 -15.31
C TRP A 88 -7.37 1.51 -14.48
N GLN A 89 -7.08 0.87 -13.35
CA GLN A 89 -8.11 0.22 -12.53
C GLN A 89 -9.21 1.18 -12.04
N PRO A 90 -8.90 2.32 -11.38
CA PRO A 90 -9.94 3.24 -10.91
C PRO A 90 -10.80 3.80 -12.05
N ALA A 91 -10.23 4.05 -13.24
CA ALA A 91 -10.97 4.56 -14.38
C ALA A 91 -12.02 3.55 -14.88
N TRP A 92 -11.61 2.30 -15.12
CA TRP A 92 -12.53 1.25 -15.59
C TRP A 92 -13.59 0.88 -14.55
N VAL A 93 -13.20 0.82 -13.27
CA VAL A 93 -14.14 0.60 -12.15
C VAL A 93 -15.13 1.76 -12.06
N ARG A 94 -14.69 3.00 -12.27
CA ARG A 94 -15.60 4.14 -12.25
C ARG A 94 -16.62 4.10 -13.38
N LEU A 95 -16.16 3.80 -14.59
CA LEU A 95 -16.99 3.71 -15.78
C LEU A 95 -18.13 2.68 -15.58
N VAL A 96 -17.79 1.46 -15.15
CA VAL A 96 -18.80 0.42 -14.93
C VAL A 96 -19.76 0.77 -13.78
N THR A 97 -19.26 1.33 -12.68
CA THR A 97 -20.10 1.67 -11.51
C THR A 97 -21.04 2.84 -11.78
N TRP A 98 -20.67 3.78 -12.64
CA TRP A 98 -21.60 4.82 -13.10
C TRP A 98 -22.81 4.24 -13.80
N LEU A 99 -22.61 3.24 -14.66
CA LEU A 99 -23.67 2.68 -15.49
C LEU A 99 -24.73 1.91 -14.67
N TYR A 100 -24.35 1.22 -13.59
CA TYR A 100 -25.31 0.50 -12.74
C TYR A 100 -25.65 1.21 -11.41
N GLY A 101 -25.02 2.35 -11.12
CA GLY A 101 -25.30 3.17 -9.93
C GLY A 101 -24.46 2.83 -8.67
N GLY A 102 -23.50 1.93 -8.77
CA GLY A 102 -22.59 1.55 -7.69
C GLY A 102 -21.69 2.69 -7.21
N LYS A 103 -21.12 2.56 -6.01
CA LYS A 103 -20.22 3.55 -5.42
C LYS A 103 -18.77 3.09 -5.49
N VAL A 104 -17.86 4.02 -5.73
CA VAL A 104 -16.41 3.78 -5.67
C VAL A 104 -15.83 4.47 -4.45
N VAL A 105 -15.11 3.73 -3.63
CA VAL A 105 -14.32 4.27 -2.52
C VAL A 105 -12.86 3.91 -2.76
N ILE A 106 -11.97 4.91 -2.82
CA ILE A 106 -10.54 4.70 -2.98
C ILE A 106 -9.83 5.07 -1.70
N SER A 107 -8.97 4.19 -1.20
CA SER A 107 -8.06 4.48 -0.10
C SER A 107 -6.67 4.82 -0.66
N GLY A 108 -6.11 5.97 -0.29
CA GLY A 108 -4.80 6.45 -0.76
C GLY A 108 -3.60 5.69 -0.18
N GLN A 109 -3.51 4.39 -0.48
CA GLN A 109 -2.46 3.49 0.03
C GLN A 109 -1.11 3.71 -0.69
N SER A 110 -1.11 4.29 -1.89
CA SER A 110 0.12 4.61 -2.65
C SER A 110 0.86 5.83 -2.10
N GLY A 111 0.14 6.71 -1.39
CA GLY A 111 0.68 7.95 -0.86
C GLY A 111 0.65 9.10 -1.87
N MET A 112 0.94 10.30 -1.37
CA MET A 112 0.91 11.55 -2.14
C MET A 112 1.87 11.47 -3.34
N GLY A 113 1.31 11.33 -4.54
CA GLY A 113 2.09 11.08 -5.74
C GLY A 113 1.22 10.96 -6.98
N TRP A 114 1.83 10.49 -8.07
CA TRP A 114 1.16 10.40 -9.37
C TRP A 114 -0.02 9.41 -9.37
N ASP A 115 0.15 8.24 -8.77
CA ASP A 115 -0.93 7.23 -8.69
C ASP A 115 -2.17 7.78 -7.97
N ASP A 116 -1.99 8.45 -6.83
CA ASP A 116 -3.12 9.05 -6.09
C ASP A 116 -3.71 10.28 -6.79
N ARG A 117 -2.91 11.04 -7.58
CA ARG A 117 -3.46 12.08 -8.46
C ARG A 117 -4.42 11.47 -9.48
N ASN A 118 -4.02 10.38 -10.13
CA ASN A 118 -4.88 9.67 -11.06
C ASN A 118 -6.14 9.12 -10.37
N ASN A 119 -5.99 8.51 -9.19
CA ASN A 119 -7.14 8.06 -8.39
C ASN A 119 -8.15 9.19 -8.12
N LEU A 120 -7.65 10.38 -7.76
CA LEU A 120 -8.49 11.57 -7.53
C LEU A 120 -9.13 12.09 -8.82
N TRP A 121 -8.50 11.96 -9.99
CA TRP A 121 -9.10 12.36 -11.26
C TRP A 121 -9.98 11.27 -11.91
N CYS A 122 -10.07 10.09 -11.30
CA CYS A 122 -11.05 9.06 -11.63
C CYS A 122 -12.40 9.24 -10.89
N PHE A 123 -12.61 10.38 -10.23
CA PHE A 123 -13.87 10.77 -9.59
C PHE A 123 -14.57 9.72 -8.71
N PRO A 124 -13.88 9.09 -7.72
CA PRO A 124 -14.53 8.19 -6.78
C PRO A 124 -15.58 8.94 -5.95
N ASN A 125 -16.57 8.22 -5.41
CA ASN A 125 -17.57 8.80 -4.53
C ASN A 125 -16.96 9.30 -3.21
N VAL A 126 -15.94 8.60 -2.71
CA VAL A 126 -15.12 9.04 -1.58
C VAL A 126 -13.67 8.66 -1.82
N PHE A 127 -12.77 9.62 -1.61
CA PHE A 127 -11.34 9.33 -1.44
C PHE A 127 -10.98 9.36 0.05
N VAL A 128 -10.42 8.27 0.55
CA VAL A 128 -9.97 8.10 1.93
C VAL A 128 -8.48 8.39 2.00
N ALA A 129 -8.13 9.53 2.60
CA ALA A 129 -6.76 9.91 2.92
C ALA A 129 -6.34 9.29 4.26
N LEU A 130 -5.09 8.79 4.31
CA LEU A 130 -4.55 8.10 5.49
C LEU A 130 -3.85 9.03 6.50
N SER A 131 -3.73 10.32 6.19
CA SER A 131 -3.21 11.36 7.08
C SER A 131 -3.90 12.70 6.82
N SER A 132 -3.84 13.61 7.78
CA SER A 132 -4.32 15.00 7.61
C SER A 132 -3.60 15.68 6.44
N LYS A 133 -2.28 15.53 6.34
CA LYS A 133 -1.48 16.06 5.23
C LYS A 133 -1.92 15.51 3.87
N ALA A 134 -2.20 14.20 3.79
CA ALA A 134 -2.71 13.61 2.56
C ALA A 134 -4.11 14.14 2.22
N LYS A 135 -4.99 14.34 3.20
CA LYS A 135 -6.32 14.93 3.00
C LYS A 135 -6.24 16.33 2.38
N ASP A 136 -5.39 17.18 2.94
CA ASP A 136 -5.22 18.56 2.48
C ASP A 136 -4.59 18.59 1.09
N TRP A 137 -3.59 17.73 0.84
CA TRP A 137 -3.01 17.55 -0.48
C TRP A 137 -4.05 17.07 -1.51
N SER A 138 -4.86 16.06 -1.18
CA SER A 138 -5.89 15.53 -2.08
C SER A 138 -6.93 16.59 -2.47
N ARG A 139 -7.33 17.45 -1.52
CA ARG A 139 -8.26 18.56 -1.78
C ARG A 139 -7.68 19.62 -2.71
N LYS A 140 -6.38 19.87 -2.63
CA LYS A 140 -5.68 20.76 -3.57
C LYS A 140 -5.57 20.14 -4.96
N VAL A 141 -5.43 18.82 -5.06
CA VAL A 141 -5.34 18.10 -6.34
C VAL A 141 -6.68 18.04 -7.07
N ASN A 142 -7.77 17.68 -6.37
CA ASN A 142 -9.12 17.71 -6.92
C ASN A 142 -10.11 18.24 -5.87
N PRO A 143 -10.50 19.53 -5.94
CA PRO A 143 -11.38 20.15 -4.95
C PRO A 143 -12.84 19.70 -5.05
N LEU A 144 -13.22 19.03 -6.14
CA LEU A 144 -14.60 18.60 -6.38
C LEU A 144 -14.97 17.31 -5.64
N LEU A 145 -13.97 16.61 -5.06
CA LEU A 145 -14.20 15.31 -4.43
C LEU A 145 -14.49 15.38 -2.94
N LYS A 146 -15.33 14.43 -2.51
CA LYS A 146 -15.50 14.11 -1.10
C LYS A 146 -14.27 13.37 -0.59
N VAL A 147 -13.36 14.11 0.05
CA VAL A 147 -12.20 13.55 0.76
C VAL A 147 -12.52 13.35 2.24
N ARG A 148 -12.16 12.19 2.80
CA ARG A 148 -12.26 11.87 4.23
C ARG A 148 -10.91 11.42 4.77
N TYR A 149 -10.58 11.85 5.98
CA TYR A 149 -9.39 11.37 6.68
C TYR A 149 -9.79 10.20 7.56
N ILE A 150 -9.29 9.00 7.23
CA ILE A 150 -9.46 7.78 8.01
C ILE A 150 -8.11 7.06 7.97
N PRO A 151 -7.31 7.10 9.06
CA PRO A 151 -6.02 6.42 9.10
C PRO A 151 -6.18 4.90 9.18
N ASN A 152 -5.13 4.18 8.81
CA ASN A 152 -5.05 2.74 9.11
C ASN A 152 -4.95 2.54 10.64
N GLY A 153 -5.65 1.55 11.16
CA GLY A 153 -5.56 1.15 12.56
C GLY A 153 -4.41 0.16 12.83
N VAL A 154 -4.11 -0.06 14.11
CA VAL A 154 -3.22 -1.11 14.60
C VAL A 154 -4.01 -2.05 15.53
N ASP A 155 -3.73 -3.34 15.46
CA ASP A 155 -4.29 -4.33 16.38
C ASP A 155 -3.51 -4.30 17.70
N THR A 156 -4.09 -3.68 18.73
CA THR A 156 -3.47 -3.53 20.05
C THR A 156 -3.45 -4.82 20.88
N ALA A 157 -4.23 -5.84 20.49
CA ALA A 157 -4.13 -7.16 21.12
C ALA A 157 -2.90 -7.92 20.61
N LYS A 158 -2.53 -7.70 19.34
CA LYS A 158 -1.34 -8.26 18.71
C LYS A 158 -0.06 -7.46 19.02
N PHE A 159 -0.12 -6.14 18.92
CA PHE A 159 1.01 -5.25 19.14
C PHE A 159 0.92 -4.63 20.53
N LYS A 160 1.56 -5.27 21.50
CA LYS A 160 1.63 -4.84 22.90
C LYS A 160 3.05 -5.07 23.46
N PRO A 161 3.44 -4.41 24.57
CA PRO A 161 4.79 -4.52 25.14
C PRO A 161 5.17 -5.93 25.60
N GLU A 162 4.17 -6.74 25.95
CA GLU A 162 4.34 -8.14 26.35
C GLU A 162 4.32 -9.07 25.14
N GLY A 163 5.22 -10.05 25.12
CA GLY A 163 5.22 -11.08 24.10
C GLY A 163 6.60 -11.70 23.89
N PRO A 164 6.71 -12.59 22.90
CA PRO A 164 7.97 -13.18 22.50
C PRO A 164 8.99 -12.11 22.15
N ARG A 165 10.22 -12.29 22.63
CA ARG A 165 11.36 -11.42 22.33
C ARG A 165 12.41 -12.24 21.61
N ILE A 166 13.06 -11.62 20.63
CA ILE A 166 14.22 -12.20 19.98
C ILE A 166 15.44 -11.75 20.76
N GLU A 167 16.28 -12.69 21.18
CA GLU A 167 17.60 -12.38 21.70
C GLU A 167 18.54 -12.10 20.51
N THR A 168 19.29 -11.02 20.63
CA THR A 168 20.27 -10.60 19.62
C THR A 168 21.62 -10.45 20.29
N ASN A 169 22.70 -10.76 19.59
CA ASN A 169 24.07 -10.56 20.09
C ASN A 169 24.53 -9.08 20.04
N LEU A 170 23.65 -8.15 19.63
CA LEU A 170 23.96 -6.73 19.51
C LEU A 170 24.18 -6.06 20.88
N LYS A 171 25.23 -5.23 20.98
CA LYS A 171 25.51 -4.41 22.16
C LYS A 171 24.37 -3.41 22.38
N LYS A 172 23.94 -3.26 23.63
CA LYS A 172 22.92 -2.25 23.99
C LYS A 172 23.55 -0.86 24.13
N PRO A 173 22.80 0.22 23.84
CA PRO A 173 21.42 0.24 23.34
C PRO A 173 21.28 -0.20 21.87
N VAL A 174 20.13 -0.80 21.54
CA VAL A 174 19.79 -1.23 20.17
C VAL A 174 18.65 -0.35 19.64
N VAL A 175 18.87 0.29 18.50
CA VAL A 175 17.84 0.98 17.71
C VAL A 175 17.26 -0.02 16.71
N ILE A 176 15.93 -0.09 16.60
CA ILE A 176 15.26 -0.94 15.60
C ILE A 176 14.77 -0.06 14.46
N CYS A 177 15.12 -0.42 13.22
CA CYS A 177 14.61 0.20 12.01
C CYS A 177 13.86 -0.83 11.16
N GLN A 178 12.53 -0.72 11.10
CA GLN A 178 11.67 -1.70 10.43
C GLN A 178 11.00 -1.10 9.19
N GLY A 179 11.09 -1.80 8.05
CA GLY A 179 10.45 -1.38 6.81
C GLY A 179 10.99 -2.08 5.57
N ALA A 180 10.28 -1.97 4.45
CA ALA A 180 10.76 -2.50 3.18
C ALA A 180 12.09 -1.83 2.76
N LEU A 181 13.04 -2.61 2.25
CA LEU A 181 14.37 -2.13 1.86
C LEU A 181 14.31 -1.54 0.46
N THR A 182 13.68 -0.37 0.36
CA THR A 182 13.45 0.35 -0.90
C THR A 182 13.97 1.77 -0.82
N LYS A 183 14.26 2.38 -1.98
CA LYS A 183 14.80 3.76 -2.06
C LYS A 183 13.93 4.77 -1.31
N GLY A 184 12.60 4.61 -1.38
CA GLY A 184 11.66 5.52 -0.71
C GLY A 184 11.67 5.43 0.82
N LYS A 185 12.18 4.34 1.40
CA LYS A 185 12.25 4.16 2.86
C LYS A 185 13.53 4.71 3.47
N ARG A 186 14.58 4.93 2.65
CA ARG A 186 15.84 5.57 3.04
C ARG A 186 16.45 4.98 4.31
N ILE A 187 16.48 3.65 4.40
CA ILE A 187 17.05 2.90 5.53
C ILE A 187 18.55 3.21 5.67
N ASP A 188 19.22 3.55 4.57
CA ASP A 188 20.62 4.00 4.55
C ASP A 188 20.88 5.20 5.47
N LEU A 189 19.90 6.12 5.62
CA LEU A 189 20.04 7.27 6.51
C LEU A 189 20.03 6.85 7.98
N ALA A 190 19.30 5.79 8.35
CA ALA A 190 19.32 5.26 9.71
C ALA A 190 20.69 4.67 10.04
N ILE A 191 21.28 3.91 9.12
CA ILE A 191 22.64 3.37 9.25
C ILE A 191 23.66 4.50 9.44
N LYS A 192 23.63 5.50 8.55
CA LYS A 192 24.54 6.67 8.62
C LYS A 192 24.36 7.52 9.88
N ALA A 193 23.16 7.53 10.45
CA ALA A 193 22.90 8.24 11.70
C ALA A 193 23.46 7.45 12.90
N VAL A 194 23.20 6.15 12.98
CA VAL A 194 23.67 5.30 14.08
C VAL A 194 25.18 5.09 14.03
N SER A 195 25.82 5.12 12.86
CA SER A 195 27.29 5.02 12.76
C SER A 195 28.00 6.17 13.47
N LYS A 196 27.34 7.32 13.64
CA LYS A 196 27.82 8.48 14.40
C LYS A 196 27.59 8.37 15.91
N LEU A 197 26.82 7.37 16.37
CA LEU A 197 26.59 7.06 17.77
C LEU A 197 27.54 5.92 18.16
N GLY A 198 28.66 6.23 18.82
CA GLY A 198 29.75 5.27 19.05
C GLY A 198 29.36 3.99 19.80
N ASP A 199 28.39 4.07 20.72
CA ASP A 199 27.99 2.96 21.59
C ASP A 199 26.58 2.42 21.29
N THR A 200 26.04 2.61 20.08
CA THR A 200 24.69 2.17 19.72
C THR A 200 24.72 1.16 18.58
N SER A 201 23.94 0.08 18.72
CA SER A 201 23.69 -0.90 17.66
C SER A 201 22.41 -0.60 16.89
N LEU A 202 22.32 -1.09 15.66
CA LEU A 202 21.16 -0.93 14.78
C LEU A 202 20.69 -2.29 14.27
N LEU A 203 19.46 -2.67 14.61
CA LEU A 203 18.79 -3.83 14.02
C LEU A 203 17.87 -3.36 12.88
N VAL A 204 18.21 -3.72 11.64
CA VAL A 204 17.33 -3.49 10.47
C VAL A 204 16.46 -4.72 10.22
N VAL A 205 15.14 -4.52 10.19
CA VAL A 205 14.15 -5.59 9.94
C VAL A 205 13.35 -5.28 8.68
N GLY A 206 13.60 -6.03 7.61
CA GLY A 206 12.90 -5.82 6.35
C GLY A 206 13.45 -6.64 5.19
N ASP A 207 12.79 -6.50 4.05
CA ASP A 207 13.24 -7.07 2.78
C ASP A 207 12.90 -6.12 1.63
N GLY A 208 13.57 -6.25 0.48
CA GLY A 208 13.37 -5.39 -0.69
C GLY A 208 14.55 -5.36 -1.64
N GLU A 209 14.42 -4.60 -2.73
CA GLU A 209 15.43 -4.54 -3.80
C GLU A 209 16.79 -4.00 -3.35
N LEU A 210 16.87 -3.28 -2.22
CA LEU A 210 18.13 -2.74 -1.69
C LEU A 210 18.76 -3.62 -0.61
N LYS A 211 18.31 -4.87 -0.42
CA LYS A 211 18.79 -5.74 0.67
C LYS A 211 20.31 -5.83 0.72
N GLU A 212 20.94 -6.19 -0.40
CA GLU A 212 22.40 -6.35 -0.48
C GLU A 212 23.14 -5.03 -0.23
N GLU A 213 22.66 -3.92 -0.80
CA GLU A 213 23.24 -2.59 -0.62
C GLU A 213 23.17 -2.13 0.85
N ILE A 214 22.02 -2.32 1.50
CA ILE A 214 21.78 -1.98 2.90
C ILE A 214 22.64 -2.85 3.82
N SER A 215 22.69 -4.17 3.58
CA SER A 215 23.54 -5.07 4.38
C SER A 215 25.01 -4.71 4.28
N ARG A 216 25.50 -4.42 3.07
CA ARG A 216 26.90 -4.00 2.86
C ARG A 216 27.20 -2.69 3.60
N LEU A 217 26.34 -1.68 3.45
CA LEU A 217 26.51 -0.39 4.11
C LEU A 217 26.47 -0.51 5.65
N GLY A 218 25.59 -1.36 6.18
CA GLY A 218 25.52 -1.67 7.60
C GLY A 218 26.83 -2.28 8.10
N ASN A 219 27.29 -3.36 7.46
CA ASN A 219 28.54 -4.03 7.82
C ASN A 219 29.75 -3.09 7.73
N GLU A 220 29.82 -2.24 6.70
CA GLU A 220 30.92 -1.29 6.50
C GLU A 220 31.00 -0.21 7.58
N LEU A 221 29.85 0.35 7.99
CA LEU A 221 29.82 1.49 8.91
C LEU A 221 29.66 1.12 10.39
N LEU A 222 29.13 -0.07 10.67
CA LEU A 222 28.76 -0.49 12.02
C LEU A 222 29.46 -1.77 12.47
N GLY A 223 29.91 -2.64 11.55
CA GLY A 223 30.53 -3.93 11.88
C GLY A 223 29.63 -4.76 12.79
N ASP A 224 30.17 -5.21 13.93
CA ASP A 224 29.46 -6.01 14.95
C ASP A 224 28.27 -5.28 15.61
N ARG A 225 28.03 -4.01 15.27
CA ARG A 225 26.89 -3.22 15.75
C ARG A 225 25.66 -3.28 14.84
N PHE A 226 25.66 -4.05 13.76
CA PHE A 226 24.56 -4.16 12.79
C PHE A 226 23.95 -5.57 12.72
#